data_AF-A0A6J5E7G2-F1
#
_entry.id   AF-A0A6J5E7G2-F1
#
_cell.length_a   1.000
_cell.length_b   1.000
_cell.length_c   1.000
_cell.angle_alpha   90.00
_cell.angle_beta   90.00
_cell.angle_gamma   90.00
#
_symmetry.space_group_name_H-M   'P 1'
#
loop_
_entity.id
_entity.type
_entity.pdbx_description
1 polymer ?
#
loop_
_entity_poly.entity_id
_entity_poly.type
_entity_poly.pdbx_seq_one_letter_code
_entity_poly.pdbx_strand_id
1 'polypeptide(L)'
;MSTGIDVTVCVSTASGSSVVTANGNALACTASDGTAGTVAVTHLALVDSPESAPFDYVTAGGFFALAFSMVVAVWMVSAGVGAVLDLIRRG
;
A
#
# COMPACT_ATOMS: atom_id res chain seq x y z
N MET A 1 4.42 7.55 -14.40
CA MET A 1 5.80 8.08 -14.48
C MET A 1 6.05 8.76 -13.14
N SER A 2 6.99 8.27 -12.34
CA SER A 2 7.31 8.91 -11.05
C SER A 2 8.20 10.12 -11.35
N THR A 3 7.66 11.33 -11.25
CA THR A 3 8.47 12.55 -11.25
C THR A 3 9.03 12.71 -9.85
N GLY A 4 10.22 12.15 -9.64
CA GLY A 4 10.99 12.38 -8.42
C GLY A 4 11.48 13.82 -8.37
N ILE A 5 11.38 14.45 -7.20
CA ILE A 5 11.99 15.75 -6.93
C ILE A 5 13.12 15.50 -5.95
N ASP A 6 14.34 15.92 -6.34
CA ASP A 6 15.48 15.95 -5.45
C ASP A 6 15.45 17.26 -4.66
N VAL A 7 15.42 17.12 -3.32
CA VAL A 7 15.46 18.27 -2.41
C VAL A 7 16.68 18.16 -1.52
N THR A 8 17.39 19.28 -1.39
CA THR A 8 18.54 19.41 -0.51
C THR A 8 18.06 19.78 0.90
N VAL A 9 18.36 18.94 1.88
CA VAL A 9 17.91 19.12 3.28
C VAL A 9 19.07 18.98 4.26
N CYS A 10 18.94 19.64 5.41
CA CYS A 10 19.88 19.48 6.51
C CYS A 10 19.47 18.24 7.34
N VAL A 11 20.35 17.25 7.45
CA VAL A 11 20.09 16.02 8.21
C VAL A 11 21.10 15.87 9.35
N SER A 12 20.60 15.46 10.51
CA SER A 12 21.40 15.19 11.71
C SER A 12 22.16 13.86 11.64
N THR A 13 21.70 12.93 10.80
CA THR A 13 22.36 11.65 10.50
C THR A 13 22.46 11.48 8.99
N ALA A 14 23.67 11.23 8.48
CA ALA A 14 23.93 11.05 7.05
C ALA A 14 23.16 9.85 6.51
N SER A 15 21.99 10.11 5.95
CA SER A 15 21.07 9.09 5.43
C SER A 15 20.83 9.40 3.94
N GLY A 16 21.82 9.12 3.09
CA GLY A 16 21.71 9.32 1.64
C GLY A 16 22.93 9.95 0.97
N SER A 17 22.74 10.45 -0.25
CA SER A 17 23.76 11.16 -1.03
C SER A 17 24.09 12.50 -0.36
N SER A 18 25.30 12.65 0.15
CA SER A 18 25.76 13.88 0.80
C SER A 18 26.30 14.90 -0.20
N VAL A 19 26.07 16.19 0.06
CA VAL A 19 26.67 17.27 -0.70
C VAL A 19 28.08 17.52 -0.16
N VAL A 20 29.07 17.40 -1.04
CA VAL A 20 30.49 17.53 -0.70
C VAL A 20 31.05 18.75 -1.43
N THR A 21 31.85 19.56 -0.73
CA THR A 21 32.57 20.71 -1.31
C THR A 21 33.66 20.21 -2.26
N ALA A 22 34.15 21.05 -3.17
CA ALA A 22 35.29 20.74 -4.05
C ALA A 22 36.55 20.24 -3.29
N ASN A 23 36.68 20.57 -2.01
CA ASN A 23 37.75 20.12 -1.13
C ASN A 23 37.52 18.72 -0.52
N GLY A 24 36.45 18.02 -0.90
CA GLY A 24 36.14 16.67 -0.40
C GLY A 24 35.45 16.62 0.97
N ASN A 25 35.12 17.77 1.57
CA ASN A 25 34.46 17.84 2.87
C ASN A 25 32.94 17.96 2.76
N ALA A 26 32.21 17.28 3.65
CA ALA A 26 30.75 17.40 3.73
C ALA A 26 30.33 18.84 4.05
N LEU A 27 29.28 19.33 3.38
CA LEU A 27 28.73 20.65 3.65
C LEU A 27 27.96 20.61 4.98
N ALA A 28 28.47 21.29 5.99
CA ALA A 28 27.81 21.44 7.27
C ALA A 28 26.62 22.39 7.17
N CYS A 29 25.57 22.12 7.95
CA CYS A 29 24.41 22.98 8.08
C CYS A 29 23.90 22.95 9.52
N THR A 30 23.23 24.03 9.92
CA THR A 30 22.51 24.10 11.18
C THR A 30 21.03 24.12 10.83
N ALA A 31 20.28 23.14 11.33
CA ALA A 31 18.84 23.09 11.16
C ALA A 31 18.17 24.23 11.95
N SER A 32 16.92 24.57 11.58
CA SER A 32 16.20 25.70 12.17
C SER A 32 15.92 25.56 13.67
N ASP A 33 16.04 24.34 14.21
CA ASP A 33 15.96 24.00 15.63
C ASP A 33 17.30 24.17 16.38
N GLY A 34 18.37 24.57 15.68
CA GLY A 34 19.71 24.73 16.22
C GLY A 34 20.57 23.46 16.17
N THR A 35 20.05 22.36 15.63
CA THR A 35 20.79 21.09 15.55
C THR A 35 21.84 21.14 14.45
N ALA A 36 23.09 20.74 14.76
CA ALA A 36 24.15 20.62 13.77
C ALA A 36 23.96 19.35 12.92
N GLY A 37 24.18 19.48 11.60
CA GLY A 37 24.02 18.40 10.65
C GLY A 37 24.85 18.59 9.38
N THR A 38 24.59 17.75 8.39
CA THR A 38 25.19 17.84 7.06
C THR A 38 24.12 17.91 5.99
N VAL A 39 24.44 18.55 4.88
CA VAL A 39 23.54 18.71 3.76
C VAL A 39 23.49 17.42 2.94
N ALA A 40 22.30 16.86 2.75
CA ALA A 40 22.06 15.67 1.95
C ALA A 40 20.95 15.90 0.92
N VAL A 41 21.07 15.23 -0.22
CA VAL A 41 20.02 15.19 -1.24
C VAL A 41 19.08 14.04 -0.89
N THR A 42 17.83 14.38 -0.63
CA THR A 42 16.77 13.40 -0.36
C THR A 42 15.82 13.38 -1.55
N HIS A 43 15.56 12.17 -2.04
CA HIS A 43 14.61 11.97 -3.11
C HIS A 43 13.20 11.84 -2.51
N LEU A 44 12.36 12.86 -2.71
CA LEU A 44 10.96 12.79 -2.30
C LEU A 44 10.16 12.08 -3.39
N ALA A 45 9.68 10.88 -3.06
CA ALA A 45 8.57 10.31 -3.80
C ALA A 45 7.29 11.00 -3.33
N LEU A 46 6.67 11.81 -4.18
CA LEU A 46 5.28 12.17 -3.98
C LEU A 46 4.48 10.85 -4.04
N VAL A 47 4.07 10.36 -2.87
CA VAL A 47 2.95 9.41 -2.82
C VAL A 47 1.73 10.26 -3.13
N ASP A 48 1.32 10.24 -4.39
CA ASP A 48 0.05 10.82 -4.81
C ASP A 48 -1.02 10.05 -4.04
N SER A 49 -1.55 10.63 -2.95
CA SER A 49 -2.69 10.07 -2.22
C SER A 49 -3.86 10.07 -3.19
N PRO A 50 -4.31 8.92 -3.71
CA PRO A 50 -5.31 8.92 -4.74
C PRO A 50 -6.66 9.09 -4.05
N GLU A 51 -7.01 10.33 -3.69
CA GLU A 51 -8.37 10.68 -3.21
C GLU A 51 -9.46 10.36 -4.25
N SER A 52 -9.06 9.91 -5.44
CA SER A 52 -9.91 9.40 -6.52
C SER A 52 -9.31 8.16 -7.21
N ALA A 53 -8.74 7.22 -6.45
CA ALA A 53 -8.35 5.93 -7.04
C ALA A 53 -9.58 5.29 -7.72
N PRO A 54 -9.48 4.86 -8.99
CA PRO A 54 -10.58 4.18 -9.65
C PRO A 54 -10.94 2.91 -8.87
N PHE A 55 -12.24 2.63 -8.76
CA PHE A 55 -12.73 1.47 -8.02
C PHE A 55 -12.12 0.18 -8.58
N ASP A 56 -11.51 -0.63 -7.70
CA ASP A 56 -10.88 -1.89 -8.09
C ASP A 56 -11.93 -2.98 -8.32
N TYR A 57 -12.41 -3.06 -9.55
CA TYR A 57 -13.35 -4.09 -10.00
C TYR A 57 -12.81 -5.51 -9.92
N VAL A 58 -11.48 -5.70 -9.95
CA VAL A 58 -10.87 -7.03 -9.88
C VAL A 58 -11.01 -7.56 -8.46
N THR A 59 -10.60 -6.76 -7.48
CA THR A 59 -10.72 -7.11 -6.07
C THR A 59 -12.18 -7.19 -5.64
N ALA A 60 -13.02 -6.23 -6.04
CA ALA A 60 -14.44 -6.26 -5.74
C ALA A 60 -15.17 -7.46 -6.37
N GLY A 61 -14.81 -7.82 -7.61
CA GLY A 61 -15.34 -9.00 -8.29
C GLY A 61 -14.98 -10.29 -7.57
N GLY A 62 -13.76 -10.39 -7.04
CA GLY A 62 -13.32 -11.53 -6.21
C GLY A 62 -14.16 -11.69 -4.95
N PHE A 63 -14.39 -10.61 -4.20
CA PHE A 63 -15.24 -10.63 -3.02
C PHE A 63 -16.70 -10.98 -3.34
N PHE A 64 -17.24 -10.43 -4.43
CA PHE A 64 -18.59 -10.75 -4.87
C PHE A 64 -18.75 -12.23 -5.24
N ALA A 65 -17.80 -12.78 -6.01
CA ALA A 65 -17.81 -14.18 -6.40
C ALA A 65 -17.71 -15.12 -5.19
N LEU A 66 -16.87 -14.78 -4.22
CA LEU A 66 -16.74 -15.55 -2.98
C LEU A 66 -18.04 -15.53 -2.18
N ALA A 67 -18.63 -14.35 -1.97
CA ALA A 67 -19.90 -14.22 -1.26
C ALA A 67 -21.03 -14.99 -1.96
N PHE A 68 -21.14 -14.88 -3.29
CA PHE A 68 -22.10 -15.64 -4.09
C PHE A 68 -21.91 -17.14 -3.93
N SER A 69 -20.66 -17.63 -4.00
CA SER A 69 -20.37 -19.06 -3.85
C SER A 69 -20.78 -19.61 -2.48
N MET A 70 -20.63 -18.83 -1.41
CA MET A 70 -21.05 -19.24 -0.06
C MET A 70 -22.57 -19.40 0.03
N VAL A 71 -23.32 -18.47 -0.55
CA VAL A 71 -24.79 -18.56 -0.59
C VAL A 71 -25.25 -19.79 -1.38
N VAL A 72 -24.66 -20.03 -2.56
CA VAL A 72 -24.99 -21.20 -3.39
C VAL A 72 -24.61 -22.51 -2.69
N ALA A 73 -23.49 -22.55 -1.98
CA ALA A 73 -23.07 -23.73 -1.22
C ALA A 73 -24.07 -24.06 -0.11
N VAL A 74 -24.51 -23.07 0.66
CA VAL A 74 -25.53 -23.27 1.71
C VAL A 74 -26.87 -23.72 1.11
N TRP A 75 -27.25 -23.18 -0.05
CA TRP A 75 -28.47 -23.59 -0.76
C TRP A 75 -28.39 -25.06 -1.20
N MET A 76 -27.28 -25.48 -1.83
CA MET A 76 -27.09 -26.86 -2.27
C MET A 76 -27.13 -27.85 -1.11
N VAL A 77 -26.53 -27.51 0.03
CA VAL A 77 -26.57 -28.35 1.24
C VAL A 77 -28.02 -28.48 1.74
N SER A 78 -28.76 -27.38 1.79
CA SER A 78 -30.17 -27.37 2.21
C SER A 78 -31.05 -28.21 1.29
N ALA A 79 -30.85 -28.08 -0.03
CA ALA A 79 -31.55 -28.86 -1.04
C ALA A 79 -31.21 -30.36 -0.95
N GLY A 80 -29.95 -30.69 -0.71
CA GLY A 80 -29.50 -32.08 -0.51
C GLY A 80 -30.13 -32.73 0.73
N VAL A 81 -30.19 -32.03 1.86
CA VAL A 81 -30.87 -32.51 3.07
C VAL A 81 -32.36 -32.74 2.81
N GLY A 82 -33.02 -31.82 2.12
CA GLY A 82 -34.42 -31.98 1.72
C GLY A 82 -34.65 -33.22 0.84
N ALA A 83 -33.77 -33.47 -0.13
CA ALA A 83 -33.85 -34.63 -1.01
C ALA A 83 -33.66 -35.97 -0.27
N VAL A 84 -32.72 -36.02 0.68
CA VAL A 84 -32.48 -37.21 1.51
C VAL A 84 -33.69 -37.51 2.41
N LEU A 85 -34.29 -36.48 3.01
CA LEU A 85 -35.48 -36.65 3.86
C LEU A 85 -36.70 -37.12 3.06
N ASP A 86 -36.89 -36.64 1.83
CA ASP A 86 -37.99 -37.08 0.96
C ASP A 86 -37.84 -38.56 0.55
N LEU A 87 -36.61 -39.01 0.29
CA LEU A 87 -36.31 -40.41 0.00
C LEU A 87 -36.67 -41.32 1.18
N ILE A 88 -36.31 -40.94 2.41
CA ILE A 88 -36.65 -41.70 3.63
C ILE A 88 -38.16 -41.73 3.87
N ARG A 89 -38.89 -40.67 3.53
CA ARG A 89 -40.36 -40.64 3.68
C ARG A 89 -41.11 -41.51 2.68
N ARG A 90 -40.50 -41.82 1.54
CA ARG A 90 -41.10 -42.59 0.45
C ARG A 90 -40.73 -44.08 0.46
N GLY A 91 -39.62 -44.45 1.09
CA GLY A 91 -39.22 -45.84 1.32
C GLY A 91 -39.88 -46.42 2.56
#